data_AF-A0A2M8L879-F1
#
_entry.id   AF-A0A2M8L879-F1
#
_cell.length_a   1.000
_cell.length_b   1.000
_cell.length_c   1.000
_cell.angle_alpha   90.00
_cell.angle_beta   90.00
_cell.angle_gamma   90.00
#
_symmetry.space_group_name_H-M   'P 1'
#
loop_
_entity.id
_entity.type
_entity.pdbx_description
1 polymer ?
#
loop_
_entity_poly.entity_id
_entity_poly.type
_entity_poly.pdbx_seq_one_letter_code
_entity_poly.pdbx_strand_id
1 'polypeptide(L)' 'MLVYPPVRDICLAYYIKIVFTAGVVDESIEAYHANKEVWVIFPESFTSPFLSYRAKVFRSVEEFFEFLKNWQTGKEKKDG' A
#
# COMPACT_ATOMS: atom_id res chain seq x y z
N MET A 1 -21.33 6.04 -22.63
CA MET A 1 -21.32 5.58 -21.23
C MET A 1 -19.92 5.79 -20.70
N LEU A 2 -19.70 6.83 -19.88
CA LEU A 2 -18.39 7.07 -19.26
C LEU A 2 -18.20 6.02 -18.17
N VAL A 3 -17.23 5.13 -18.36
CA VAL A 3 -16.84 4.16 -17.33
C VAL A 3 -15.98 4.92 -16.33
N TYR A 4 -16.58 5.33 -15.21
CA TYR A 4 -15.80 5.81 -14.08
C TYR A 4 -15.00 4.62 -13.53
N PRO A 5 -13.69 4.78 -13.27
CA PRO A 5 -12.94 3.74 -12.59
C PRO A 5 -13.63 3.46 -11.24
N PRO A 6 -13.68 2.19 -10.80
CA PRO A 6 -14.25 1.86 -9.51
C PRO A 6 -13.53 2.67 -8.44
N VAL A 7 -14.30 3.45 -7.67
CA VAL A 7 -13.76 4.17 -6.52
C VAL A 7 -13.30 3.10 -5.53
N ARG A 8 -11.99 2.99 -5.34
CA ARG A 8 -11.41 2.06 -4.37
C ARG A 8 -10.94 2.87 -3.17
N ASP A 9 -11.38 2.46 -1.99
CA ASP A 9 -10.92 3.01 -0.74
C ASP A 9 -9.55 2.40 -0.40
N ILE A 10 -8.51 3.24 -0.44
CA ILE A 10 -7.13 2.82 -0.20
C ILE A 10 -6.56 3.62 0.97
N CYS A 11 -5.95 2.93 1.92
CA CYS A 11 -5.13 3.54 2.96
C CYS A 11 -3.66 3.50 2.52
N LEU A 12 -3.06 4.67 2.31
CA LEU A 12 -1.63 4.80 2.00
C LEU A 12 -0.87 5.32 3.21
N ALA A 13 0.08 4.55 3.72
CA ALA A 13 0.98 4.94 4.79
C ALA A 13 2.40 5.17 4.27
N TYR A 14 3.01 6.30 4.62
CA TYR A 14 4.39 6.63 4.25
C TYR A 14 5.28 6.79 5.50
N TYR A 15 6.31 5.95 5.60
CA TYR A 15 7.26 5.99 6.70
C TYR A 15 8.56 6.68 6.25
N ILE A 16 8.69 7.98 6.53
CA ILE A 16 9.87 8.82 6.20
C ILE A 16 11.12 8.38 6.97
N LYS A 17 10.94 7.72 8.13
CA LYS A 17 11.98 7.10 8.96
C LYS A 17 11.47 5.74 9.43
N ILE A 18 12.39 4.88 9.88
CA ILE A 18 12.12 3.52 10.41
C ILE A 18 11.43 3.57 11.78
N VAL A 19 10.43 4.43 11.92
CA VAL A 19 9.67 4.56 13.16
C VAL A 19 8.22 4.33 12.78
N PHE A 20 7.72 3.17 13.20
CA PHE A 20 6.30 2.93 13.25
C PHE A 20 5.69 3.90 14.27
N THR A 21 5.15 5.01 13.80
CA THR A 21 4.37 5.88 14.70
C THR A 21 3.11 5.11 15.08
N ALA A 22 2.75 5.16 16.36
CA ALA A 22 1.59 4.41 16.87
C ALA A 22 0.31 4.75 16.09
N GLY A 23 0.14 6.02 15.70
CA GLY A 23 -1.00 6.46 14.90
C GLY A 23 -1.06 5.84 13.51
N VAL A 24 0.05 5.82 12.77
CA VAL A 24 0.05 5.22 11.41
C VAL A 24 -0.15 3.71 11.47
N VAL A 25 0.33 3.04 12.53
CA VAL A 25 0.05 1.61 12.75
C VAL A 25 -1.43 1.38 13.01
N ASP A 26 -2.03 2.16 13.91
CA ASP A 26 -3.45 2.06 14.27
C ASP A 26 -4.36 2.29 13.06
N GLU A 27 -4.15 3.38 12.31
CA GLU A 27 -4.90 3.71 11.10
C GLU A 27 -4.80 2.63 10.02
N SER A 28 -3.60 2.08 9.83
CA SER A 28 -3.38 1.04 8.82
C SER A 28 -3.93 -0.34 9.24
N ILE A 29 -4.10 -0.59 10.54
CA ILE A 29 -4.78 -1.79 11.05
C ILE A 29 -6.30 -1.63 10.91
N GLU A 30 -6.85 -0.48 11.29
CA GLU A 30 -8.28 -0.17 11.12
C GLU A 30 -8.70 -0.24 9.65
N ALA A 31 -7.87 0.28 8.73
CA ALA A 31 -8.11 0.14 7.30
C ALA A 31 -8.14 -1.33 6.85
N TYR A 32 -7.22 -2.15 7.34
CA TYR A 32 -7.19 -3.59 7.05
C TYR A 32 -8.45 -4.30 7.57
N HIS A 33 -8.85 -4.05 8.81
CA HIS A 33 -10.08 -4.60 9.40
C HIS A 33 -11.35 -4.14 8.66
N ALA A 34 -11.33 -2.93 8.10
CA ALA A 34 -12.41 -2.41 7.26
C ALA A 34 -12.43 -2.98 5.83
N ASN A 35 -11.63 -4.01 5.53
CA ASN A 35 -11.47 -4.59 4.18
C ASN A 35 -11.03 -3.59 3.11
N LYS A 36 -10.26 -2.56 3.49
CA LYS A 36 -9.66 -1.63 2.54
C LYS A 36 -8.30 -2.15 2.06
N GLU A 37 -7.91 -1.78 0.85
CA GLU A 37 -6.54 -2.04 0.40
C GLU A 37 -5.58 -1.14 1.21
N VAL A 38 -4.55 -1.73 1.82
CA VAL A 38 -3.53 -1.00 2.58
C VAL A 38 -2.21 -1.05 1.84
N TRP A 39 -1.67 0.12 1.54
CA TRP A 39 -0.41 0.31 0.84
C TRP A 39 0.57 1.03 1.75
N VAL A 40 1.82 0.58 1.77
CA VAL A 40 2.83 1.08 2.69
C VAL A 40 4.12 1.34 1.93
N ILE A 41 4.67 2.54 2.05
CA ILE A 41 6.03 2.85 1.58
C ILE A 41 6.96 2.79 2.81
N PHE A 42 7.81 1.77 2.87
CA PHE A 42 8.71 1.48 3.97
C PHE A 42 10.12 1.14 3.46
N PRO A 43 11.13 2.00 3.70
CA PRO A 43 12.43 1.91 3.03
C PRO A 43 13.34 0.78 3.51
N GLU A 44 12.99 0.08 4.59
CA GLU A 44 13.82 -1.00 5.12
C GLU A 44 13.62 -2.34 4.43
N SER A 45 14.72 -3.08 4.34
CA SER A 45 14.73 -4.43 3.77
C SER A 45 14.04 -5.46 4.66
N PHE A 46 14.09 -5.25 5.98
CA PHE A 46 13.44 -6.09 6.97
C PHE A 46 12.14 -5.45 7.44
N THR A 47 11.02 -6.12 7.13
CA THR A 47 9.68 -5.75 7.60
C THR A 47 9.18 -6.83 8.54
N SER A 48 8.37 -6.43 9.52
CA SER A 48 7.62 -7.40 10.33
C SER A 48 6.74 -8.25 9.41
N PRO A 49 6.66 -9.58 9.59
CA PRO A 49 5.76 -10.43 8.83
C PRO A 49 4.29 -9.96 8.88
N PHE A 50 3.88 -9.31 9.98
CA PHE A 50 2.54 -8.76 10.14
C PHE A 50 2.27 -7.57 9.20
N LEU A 51 3.30 -6.81 8.82
CA LEU A 51 3.15 -5.71 7.86
C LEU A 51 2.87 -6.24 6.46
N SER A 52 3.65 -7.23 6.02
CA SER A 52 3.49 -7.84 4.69
C SER A 52 2.21 -8.67 4.57
N TYR A 53 1.67 -9.17 5.69
CA TYR A 53 0.38 -9.86 5.71
C TYR A 53 -0.80 -8.92 5.46
N ARG A 54 -0.75 -7.70 5.99
CA ARG A 54 -1.89 -6.75 5.98
C ARG A 54 -1.79 -5.66 4.92
N ALA A 55 -0.62 -5.48 4.30
CA ALA A 55 -0.37 -4.39 3.37
C ALA A 55 0.55 -4.77 2.21
N LYS A 56 0.34 -4.13 1.05
CA LYS A 56 1.31 -4.11 -0.05
C LYS A 56 2.44 -3.13 0.30
N VAL A 57 3.68 -3.62 0.35
CA VAL A 57 4.84 -2.85 0.78
C VAL A 57 5.69 -2.44 -0.41
N PHE A 58 6.04 -1.15 -0.48
CA PHE A 58 6.97 -0.54 -1.43
C PHE A 58 8.21 -0.08 -0.67
N ARG A 59 9.40 -0.36 -1.20
CA ARG A 59 10.68 0.02 -0.59
C ARG A 59 11.10 1.44 -0.93
N SER A 60 10.49 2.04 -1.94
CA SER A 60 10.73 3.44 -2.28
C SER A 60 9.51 4.11 -2.88
N VAL A 61 9.58 5.43 -2.96
CA VAL A 61 8.56 6.26 -3.60
C VAL A 61 8.53 5.98 -5.10
N GLU A 62 9.68 5.71 -5.71
CA GLU A 62 9.81 5.36 -7.13
C GLU A 62 9.09 4.03 -7.44
N GLU A 63 9.31 3.00 -6.62
CA GLU A 63 8.62 1.71 -6.75
C GLU A 63 7.10 1.87 -6.67
N PHE A 64 6.63 2.69 -5.72
CA PHE A 64 5.22 3.02 -5.57
C PHE A 64 4.65 3.70 -6.83
N PHE A 65 5.34 4.71 -7.37
CA PHE A 65 4.86 5.40 -8.57
C PHE A 65 4.94 4.53 -9.83
N GLU A 66 5.90 3.62 -9.92
CA GLU A 66 5.94 2.63 -11.00
C GLU A 66 4.75 1.67 -10.92
N PHE A 67 4.44 1.17 -9.73
CA PHE A 67 3.24 0.38 -9.48
C PHE A 67 1.96 1.15 -9.89
N LEU A 68 1.82 2.41 -9.48
CA LEU A 68 0.65 3.23 -9.82
C LEU A 68 0.43 3.36 -11.34
N LYS A 69 1.50 3.56 -12.12
CA LYS A 69 1.41 3.64 -13.59
C LYS A 69 0.88 2.35 -14.20
N ASN A 70 1.34 1.20 -13.70
CA ASN A 70 0.91 -0.11 -14.18
C ASN A 70 -0.53 -0.44 -13.72
N TRP A 71 -0.87 -0.05 -12.49
CA TRP A 71 -2.18 -0.25 -11.89
C TRP A 71 -3.26 0.55 -12.60
N GLN A 72 -3.00 1.83 -12.93
CA GLN A 72 -3.93 2.67 -13.69
C GLN A 72 -4.17 2.17 -15.12
N THR A 73 -3.18 1.50 -15.72
CA THR A 73 -3.28 0.99 -17.09
C THR A 73 -3.82 -0.44 -17.17
N GLY A 74 -4.21 -1.05 -16.03
CA GLY A 74 -4.74 -2.41 -15.95
C GLY A 74 -3.71 -3.49 -16.28
N LYS A 75 -2.41 -3.16 -16.26
CA LYS A 75 -1.30 -4.08 -16.55
C LYS A 75 -0.76 -4.73 -15.28
N GLU A 76 -1.63 -5.15 -14.35
CA GLU A 76 -1.18 -5.95 -13.22
C GLU A 76 -0.67 -7.30 -13.75
N LYS A 77 0.66 -7.46 -13.77
CA LYS A 77 1.25 -8.79 -13.88
C LYS A 77 0.81 -9.58 -12.65
N LYS A 78 0.06 -10.66 -12.89
CA LYS A 78 -0.12 -11.73 -11.94
C LYS A 78 1.21 -12.46 -11.82
N ASP A 79 2.09 -11.97 -10.96
CA ASP A 79 3.20 -12.78 -10.50
C ASP A 79 2.62 -13.77 -9.48
N GLY A 80 2.67 -15.05 -9.86
CA GLY A 80 2.23 -16.18 -9.06
C GLY A 80 3.29 -16.64 -8.05
#